data_AF-A0A7R9LY80-F1
#
_entry.id   AF-A0A7R9LY80-F1
#
_cell.length_a   1.000
_cell.length_b   1.000
_cell.length_c   1.000
_cell.angle_alpha   90.00
_cell.angle_beta   90.00
_cell.angle_gamma   90.00
#
_symmetry.space_group_name_H-M   'P 1'
#
loop_
_entity.id
_entity.type
_entity.pdbx_description
1 polymer ?
#
loop_
_entity_poly.entity_id
_entity_poly.type
_entity_poly.pdbx_seq_one_letter_code
_entity_poly.pdbx_strand_id
1 'polypeptide(L)'
;MSVGGHRLWAHKSFKVRFPFKLLLLILQTTTFNGSALAYARDHRTHHKWTDQEQDPKNPSRGMFYAHIGWWLLKKQEIVKHYGSKLSFDDLYNDPLLRFQHKFYIPLAFIFGLIIPTLIPWYLWRESLLTAFLLCGPLRICVVLHHLFTVNSLAHYVGWRPYDRHMRPTENRLVIYLSLGEGNHNYHHTFPWDYSSSERSFWESYNPSSLLIQFMRCIGLAYDLKKPSKELVHQVIQRKGIPEYFDKQNNRSLFRRLLVAGIDWTVGITVSLWTVVTIIVFKALTAQNMILLDYRLQPYLDDFNQYWPSGNFFVFY
;
A
#
# COMPACT_ATOMS: atom_id res chain seq x y z
N MET A 1 2.33 -0.55 -5.40
CA MET A 1 1.80 0.82 -5.39
C MET A 1 2.58 1.75 -4.46
N SER A 2 2.57 1.56 -3.14
CA SER A 2 3.27 2.44 -2.18
C SER A 2 4.76 2.69 -2.53
N VAL A 3 5.58 1.64 -2.61
CA VAL A 3 7.02 1.80 -2.86
C VAL A 3 7.32 2.29 -4.30
N GLY A 4 6.68 1.69 -5.30
CA GLY A 4 6.88 2.00 -6.72
C GLY A 4 6.08 3.22 -7.19
N GLY A 5 4.78 3.02 -7.46
CA GLY A 5 3.84 4.03 -7.94
C GLY A 5 3.97 5.39 -7.25
N HIS A 6 3.98 5.35 -5.93
CA HIS A 6 3.90 6.53 -5.07
C HIS A 6 5.28 7.09 -4.72
N ARG A 7 6.04 6.44 -3.85
CA ARG A 7 7.29 7.00 -3.31
C ARG A 7 8.39 7.13 -4.38
N LEU A 8 8.54 6.14 -5.26
CA LEU A 8 9.55 6.16 -6.33
C LEU A 8 9.12 7.05 -7.50
N TRP A 9 8.03 6.73 -8.21
CA TRP A 9 7.69 7.42 -9.46
C TRP A 9 6.92 8.72 -9.25
N ALA A 10 5.96 8.81 -8.32
CA ALA A 10 5.26 10.07 -8.11
C ALA A 10 6.16 11.12 -7.42
N HIS A 11 6.91 10.72 -6.38
CA HIS A 11 7.66 11.66 -5.53
C HIS A 11 9.18 11.71 -5.75
N LYS A 12 9.77 10.74 -6.45
CA LYS A 12 11.23 10.69 -6.64
C LYS A 12 11.99 10.78 -5.31
N SER A 13 11.48 10.11 -4.29
CA SER A 13 11.99 10.20 -2.91
C SER A 13 13.25 9.34 -2.69
N PHE A 14 13.53 8.42 -3.62
CA PHE A 14 14.75 7.61 -3.68
C PHE A 14 14.99 7.14 -5.12
N LYS A 15 16.14 6.52 -5.37
CA LYS A 15 16.50 5.88 -6.63
C LYS A 15 16.69 4.37 -6.44
N VAL A 16 16.53 3.62 -7.53
CA VAL A 16 16.64 2.15 -7.51
C VAL A 16 17.44 1.64 -8.71
N ARG A 17 18.09 0.50 -8.54
CA ARG A 17 18.72 -0.25 -9.64
C ARG A 17 17.68 -1.02 -10.45
N PHE A 18 18.05 -1.42 -11.67
CA PHE A 18 17.14 -2.03 -12.64
C PHE A 18 16.35 -3.24 -12.11
N PRO A 19 16.94 -4.24 -11.41
CA PRO A 19 16.18 -5.41 -10.95
C PRO A 19 15.01 -5.04 -10.03
N PHE A 20 15.26 -4.15 -9.06
CA PHE A 20 14.22 -3.70 -8.14
C PHE A 20 13.20 -2.80 -8.85
N LYS A 21 13.64 -1.95 -9.78
CA LYS A 21 12.76 -1.13 -10.61
C LYS A 21 11.77 -1.98 -11.42
N LEU A 22 12.26 -3.05 -12.06
CA LEU A 22 11.43 -3.97 -12.85
C LEU A 22 10.44 -4.72 -11.95
N LEU A 23 10.90 -5.22 -10.80
CA LEU A 23 10.03 -5.88 -9.82
C LEU A 23 8.90 -4.94 -9.37
N LEU A 24 9.23 -3.71 -8.98
CA LEU A 24 8.23 -2.72 -8.56
C LEU A 24 7.22 -2.40 -9.67
N LEU A 25 7.62 -2.47 -10.94
CA LEU A 25 6.74 -2.19 -12.07
C LEU A 25 5.75 -3.33 -12.32
N ILE A 26 6.23 -4.57 -12.20
CA ILE A 26 5.38 -5.77 -12.24
C ILE A 26 4.38 -5.70 -11.09
N LEU A 27 4.85 -5.44 -9.86
CA LEU A 27 3.99 -5.29 -8.67
C LEU A 27 3.04 -4.08 -8.74
N GLN A 28 3.38 -3.02 -9.47
CA GLN A 28 2.43 -1.94 -9.74
C GLN A 28 1.31 -2.43 -10.66
N THR A 29 1.67 -3.23 -11.67
CA THR A 29 0.74 -3.75 -12.66
C THR A 29 -0.30 -4.69 -12.05
N THR A 30 0.08 -5.48 -11.03
CA THR A 30 -0.86 -6.37 -10.30
C THR A 30 -1.95 -5.63 -9.52
N THR A 31 -1.77 -4.33 -9.25
CA THR A 31 -2.72 -3.55 -8.44
C THR A 31 -3.99 -3.14 -9.19
N PHE A 32 -4.01 -3.26 -10.52
CA PHE A 32 -5.09 -2.76 -11.38
C PHE A 32 -5.39 -1.25 -11.25
N ASN A 33 -4.57 -0.48 -10.52
CA ASN A 33 -4.77 0.94 -10.30
C ASN A 33 -4.13 1.84 -11.38
N GLY A 34 -4.25 1.45 -12.64
CA GLY A 34 -3.59 2.12 -13.76
C GLY A 34 -2.08 1.88 -13.85
N SER A 35 -1.51 2.33 -14.96
CA SER A 35 -0.07 2.23 -15.21
C SER A 35 0.73 3.08 -14.22
N ALA A 36 2.01 2.75 -14.00
CA ALA A 36 2.87 3.53 -13.10
C ALA A 36 2.96 5.01 -13.52
N LEU A 37 3.06 5.24 -14.83
CA LEU A 37 3.08 6.58 -15.43
C LEU A 37 1.75 7.32 -15.19
N ALA A 38 0.61 6.70 -15.47
CA ALA A 38 -0.70 7.31 -15.30
C ALA A 38 -0.98 7.65 -13.82
N TYR A 39 -0.67 6.70 -12.92
CA TYR A 39 -0.77 6.91 -11.48
C TYR A 39 0.07 8.08 -11.00
N ALA A 40 1.36 8.12 -11.38
CA ALA A 40 2.27 9.17 -10.95
C ALA A 40 1.83 10.56 -11.46
N ARG A 41 1.28 10.65 -12.68
CA ARG A 41 0.73 11.91 -13.21
C ARG A 41 -0.43 12.43 -12.39
N ASP A 42 -1.42 11.58 -12.11
CA ASP A 42 -2.57 11.95 -11.29
C ASP A 42 -2.16 12.29 -9.86
N HIS A 43 -1.24 11.53 -9.30
CA HIS A 43 -0.77 11.74 -7.94
C HIS A 43 0.02 13.05 -7.78
N ARG A 44 0.89 13.40 -8.74
CA ARG A 44 1.57 14.71 -8.74
C ARG A 44 0.60 15.87 -8.89
N THR A 45 -0.44 15.70 -9.72
CA THR A 45 -1.52 16.68 -9.88
C THR A 45 -2.26 16.86 -8.55
N HIS A 46 -2.64 15.76 -7.90
CA HIS A 46 -3.24 15.80 -6.57
C HIS A 46 -2.38 16.57 -5.56
N HIS A 47 -1.08 16.26 -5.43
CA HIS A 47 -0.23 16.99 -4.49
C HIS A 47 -0.12 18.49 -4.80
N LYS A 48 -0.02 18.87 -6.07
CA LYS A 48 0.12 20.27 -6.46
C LYS A 48 -1.13 21.10 -6.14
N TRP A 49 -2.31 20.51 -6.28
CA TRP A 49 -3.60 21.19 -6.13
C TRP A 49 -4.49 20.56 -5.05
N THR A 50 -3.88 19.97 -4.03
CA THR A 50 -4.58 19.21 -2.97
C THR A 50 -5.79 19.99 -2.46
N ASP A 51 -6.94 19.31 -2.37
CA ASP A 51 -8.22 19.86 -1.85
C ASP A 51 -8.89 20.94 -2.73
N GLN A 52 -8.36 21.23 -3.93
CA GLN A 52 -8.89 22.21 -4.88
C GLN A 52 -9.58 21.55 -6.08
N GLU A 53 -10.28 22.33 -6.92
CA GLU A 53 -11.00 21.81 -8.10
C GLU A 53 -10.11 21.10 -9.13
N GLN A 54 -8.82 21.47 -9.19
CA GLN A 54 -7.84 20.88 -10.08
C GLN A 54 -7.34 19.51 -9.58
N ASP A 55 -7.65 19.14 -8.34
CA ASP A 55 -7.31 17.83 -7.78
C ASP A 55 -8.19 16.73 -8.42
N PRO A 56 -7.60 15.72 -9.09
CA PRO A 56 -8.37 14.63 -9.70
C PRO A 56 -9.28 13.90 -8.70
N LYS A 57 -8.87 13.83 -7.44
CA LYS A 57 -9.55 13.11 -6.37
C LYS A 57 -9.97 14.03 -5.23
N ASN A 58 -10.32 15.28 -5.59
CA ASN A 58 -10.67 16.36 -4.67
C ASN A 58 -11.60 15.90 -3.53
N PRO A 59 -11.12 15.81 -2.28
CA PRO A 59 -11.94 15.44 -1.14
C PRO A 59 -13.02 16.48 -0.82
N SER A 60 -12.91 17.73 -1.28
CA SER A 60 -13.97 18.74 -1.14
C SER A 60 -15.27 18.39 -1.84
N ARG A 61 -15.25 17.45 -2.79
CA ARG A 61 -16.45 16.93 -3.49
C ARG A 61 -17.17 15.81 -2.72
N GLY A 62 -16.77 15.54 -1.49
CA GLY A 62 -17.37 14.52 -0.61
C GLY A 62 -16.55 13.24 -0.53
N MET A 63 -16.69 12.54 0.59
CA MET A 63 -15.93 11.32 0.90
C MET A 63 -16.12 10.22 -0.14
N PHE A 64 -17.35 10.02 -0.64
CA PHE A 64 -17.64 9.04 -1.69
C PHE A 64 -16.92 9.34 -3.00
N TYR A 65 -16.89 10.63 -3.41
CA TYR A 65 -16.17 11.05 -4.61
C TYR A 65 -14.68 10.76 -4.49
N ALA A 66 -14.05 11.13 -3.37
CA ALA A 66 -12.62 10.90 -3.15
C ALA A 66 -12.26 9.42 -2.92
N HIS A 67 -13.21 8.62 -2.43
CA HIS A 67 -13.04 7.17 -2.30
C HIS A 67 -13.03 6.53 -3.69
N ILE A 68 -14.17 6.55 -4.40
CA ILE A 68 -14.33 5.83 -5.67
C ILE A 68 -14.94 6.67 -6.80
N GLY A 69 -15.68 7.74 -6.49
CA GLY A 69 -16.39 8.50 -7.53
C GLY A 69 -15.48 9.13 -8.58
N TRP A 70 -14.25 9.50 -8.24
CA TRP A 70 -13.25 10.00 -9.19
C TRP A 70 -12.82 8.96 -10.25
N TRP A 71 -13.00 7.66 -9.97
CA TRP A 71 -12.80 6.57 -10.91
C TRP A 71 -14.01 6.33 -11.80
N LEU A 72 -15.21 6.53 -11.26
CA LEU A 72 -16.48 6.27 -11.95
C LEU A 72 -16.87 7.39 -12.92
N LEU A 73 -16.27 8.57 -12.76
CA LEU A 73 -16.59 9.76 -13.55
C LEU A 73 -15.44 10.14 -14.47
N LYS A 74 -15.77 10.74 -15.62
CA LYS A 74 -14.76 11.36 -16.49
C LYS A 74 -14.05 12.49 -15.73
N LYS A 75 -12.73 12.55 -15.85
CA LYS A 75 -11.94 13.68 -15.34
C LYS A 75 -12.44 14.98 -15.95
N GLN A 76 -12.64 15.99 -15.10
CA GLN A 76 -13.05 17.33 -15.51
C GLN A 76 -11.96 18.01 -16.36
N GLU A 77 -12.34 18.90 -17.26
CA GLU A 77 -11.40 19.62 -18.13
C GLU A 77 -10.41 20.47 -17.33
N ILE A 78 -10.83 21.05 -16.20
CA ILE A 78 -9.94 21.81 -15.31
C ILE A 78 -8.79 20.94 -14.78
N VAL A 79 -9.08 19.70 -14.37
CA VAL A 79 -8.06 18.74 -13.90
C VAL A 79 -7.08 18.41 -15.02
N LYS A 80 -7.57 18.18 -16.25
CA LYS A 80 -6.72 17.89 -17.41
C LYS A 80 -5.82 19.07 -17.77
N HIS A 81 -6.39 20.28 -17.81
CA HIS A 81 -5.69 21.51 -18.16
C HIS A 81 -4.59 21.87 -17.15
N TYR A 82 -4.87 21.76 -15.85
CA TYR A 82 -3.86 22.04 -14.84
C TYR A 82 -2.84 20.90 -14.74
N GLY A 83 -3.28 19.65 -14.83
CA GLY A 83 -2.39 18.50 -14.89
C GLY A 83 -1.37 18.58 -16.04
N SER A 84 -1.75 19.11 -17.20
CA SER A 84 -0.82 19.30 -18.33
C SER A 84 0.23 20.40 -18.12
N LYS A 85 0.10 21.24 -17.08
CA LYS A 85 1.10 22.27 -16.72
C LYS A 85 2.27 21.70 -15.92
N LEU A 86 2.19 20.46 -15.45
CA LEU A 86 3.28 19.79 -14.75
C LEU A 86 4.25 19.14 -15.72
N SER A 87 5.54 19.18 -15.40
CA SER A 87 6.54 18.36 -16.10
C SER A 87 6.47 16.90 -15.63
N PHE A 88 6.49 16.00 -16.60
CA PHE A 88 6.54 14.54 -16.40
C PHE A 88 7.66 13.92 -17.23
N ASP A 89 8.65 14.72 -17.66
CA ASP A 89 9.69 14.29 -18.61
C ASP A 89 10.47 13.10 -18.05
N ASP A 90 10.68 13.05 -16.74
CA ASP A 90 11.30 11.92 -16.07
C ASP A 90 10.53 10.59 -16.23
N LEU A 91 9.20 10.65 -16.32
CA LEU A 91 8.35 9.47 -16.50
C LEU A 91 8.29 9.07 -17.98
N TYR A 92 8.23 10.04 -18.88
CA TYR A 92 8.16 9.81 -20.33
C TYR A 92 9.52 9.40 -20.91
N ASN A 93 10.62 9.87 -20.34
CA ASN A 93 11.98 9.48 -20.76
C ASN A 93 12.37 8.09 -20.24
N ASP A 94 11.58 7.49 -19.36
CA ASP A 94 11.80 6.13 -18.87
C ASP A 94 11.18 5.10 -19.84
N PRO A 95 12.00 4.37 -20.64
CA PRO A 95 11.47 3.43 -21.63
C PRO A 95 10.67 2.30 -20.99
N LEU A 96 11.01 1.92 -19.76
CA LEU A 96 10.33 0.84 -19.05
C LEU A 96 8.91 1.28 -18.62
N LEU A 97 8.74 2.52 -18.19
CA LEU A 97 7.41 3.08 -17.88
C LEU A 97 6.57 3.24 -19.13
N ARG A 98 7.16 3.71 -20.24
CA ARG A 98 6.45 3.81 -21.52
C ARG A 98 5.99 2.45 -22.02
N PHE A 99 6.85 1.43 -21.93
CA PHE A 99 6.48 0.06 -22.28
C PHE A 99 5.29 -0.42 -21.44
N GLN A 100 5.38 -0.30 -20.11
CA GLN A 100 4.29 -0.73 -19.24
C GLN A 100 3.01 0.07 -19.44
N HIS A 101 3.09 1.36 -19.75
CA HIS A 101 1.92 2.17 -20.06
C HIS A 101 1.26 1.77 -21.38
N LYS A 102 2.05 1.55 -22.44
CA LYS A 102 1.56 1.13 -23.76
C LYS A 102 0.88 -0.24 -23.71
N PHE A 103 1.46 -1.18 -22.97
CA PHE A 103 0.95 -2.55 -22.85
C PHE A 103 0.21 -2.78 -21.53
N TYR A 104 -0.29 -1.72 -20.88
CA TYR A 104 -0.84 -1.84 -19.53
C TYR A 104 -1.96 -2.88 -19.41
N ILE A 105 -2.93 -2.84 -20.32
CA ILE A 105 -4.08 -3.74 -20.30
C ILE A 105 -3.64 -5.22 -20.36
N PRO A 106 -2.91 -5.69 -21.39
CA PRO A 106 -2.49 -7.09 -21.44
C PRO A 106 -1.59 -7.47 -20.25
N LEU A 107 -0.68 -6.59 -19.82
CA LEU A 107 0.18 -6.86 -18.66
C LEU A 107 -0.63 -6.97 -17.35
N ALA A 108 -1.66 -6.14 -17.16
CA ALA A 108 -2.55 -6.18 -15.99
C ALA A 108 -3.32 -7.50 -15.94
N PHE A 109 -3.84 -7.98 -17.07
CA PHE A 109 -4.48 -9.29 -17.14
C PHE A 109 -3.49 -10.43 -16.85
N ILE A 110 -2.30 -10.40 -17.45
CA ILE A 110 -1.28 -11.46 -17.23
C ILE A 110 -0.83 -11.51 -15.77
N PHE A 111 -0.30 -10.40 -15.25
CA PHE A 111 0.32 -10.37 -13.92
C PHE A 111 -0.68 -10.25 -12.79
N GLY A 112 -1.80 -9.57 -13.03
CA GLY A 112 -2.77 -9.29 -11.98
C GLY A 112 -3.97 -10.24 -11.96
N LEU A 113 -4.24 -11.01 -13.02
CA LEU A 113 -5.38 -11.93 -13.07
C LEU A 113 -4.97 -13.37 -13.39
N ILE A 114 -4.31 -13.61 -14.53
CA ILE A 114 -3.96 -14.95 -15.02
C ILE A 114 -2.96 -15.63 -14.09
N ILE A 115 -1.78 -15.05 -13.88
CA ILE A 115 -0.74 -15.64 -13.02
C ILE A 115 -1.26 -15.88 -11.59
N PRO A 116 -1.92 -14.90 -10.92
CA PRO A 116 -2.48 -15.13 -9.58
C PRO A 116 -3.58 -16.18 -9.52
N THR A 117 -4.28 -16.46 -10.62
CA THR A 117 -5.28 -17.54 -10.71
C THR A 117 -4.63 -18.90 -10.93
N LEU A 118 -3.61 -18.97 -11.78
CA LEU A 118 -2.94 -20.23 -12.13
C LEU A 118 -2.06 -20.76 -11.01
N ILE A 119 -1.46 -19.90 -10.19
CA ILE A 119 -0.60 -20.31 -9.06
C ILE A 119 -1.38 -21.22 -8.08
N PRO A 120 -2.54 -20.82 -7.52
CA PRO A 120 -3.32 -21.69 -6.64
C PRO A 120 -3.81 -22.97 -7.30
N TRP A 121 -4.31 -22.83 -8.53
CA TRP A 121 -4.84 -23.95 -9.30
C TRP A 121 -3.77 -25.01 -9.57
N TYR A 122 -2.55 -24.60 -9.90
CA TYR A 122 -1.47 -25.51 -10.24
C TYR A 122 -0.69 -26.03 -9.03
N LEU A 123 -0.29 -25.16 -8.08
CA LEU A 123 0.63 -25.53 -7.00
C LEU A 123 -0.02 -26.29 -5.86
N TRP A 124 -1.26 -25.95 -5.49
CA TRP A 124 -1.98 -26.60 -4.39
C TRP A 124 -3.38 -27.06 -4.78
N ARG A 125 -3.61 -27.24 -6.09
CA ARG A 125 -4.81 -27.87 -6.68
C ARG A 125 -6.13 -27.23 -6.27
N GLU A 126 -6.13 -25.89 -6.11
CA GLU A 126 -7.37 -25.15 -5.89
C GLU A 126 -8.30 -25.26 -7.11
N SER A 127 -9.61 -25.16 -6.93
CA SER A 127 -10.51 -25.08 -8.08
C SER A 127 -10.21 -23.84 -8.91
N LEU A 128 -10.23 -23.97 -10.25
CA LEU A 128 -9.90 -22.83 -11.13
C LEU A 128 -10.84 -21.65 -10.90
N LEU A 129 -12.12 -21.92 -10.65
CA LEU A 129 -13.12 -20.90 -10.35
C LEU A 129 -12.87 -20.21 -9.00
N THR A 130 -12.58 -20.97 -7.94
CA THR A 130 -12.23 -20.42 -6.62
C THR A 130 -10.97 -19.56 -6.71
N ALA A 131 -9.92 -20.07 -7.35
CA ALA A 131 -8.67 -19.35 -7.55
C ALA A 131 -8.89 -18.04 -8.32
N PHE A 132 -9.70 -18.08 -9.38
CA PHE A 132 -10.03 -16.89 -10.17
C PHE A 132 -10.78 -15.85 -9.34
N LEU A 133 -11.87 -16.24 -8.66
CA LEU A 133 -12.72 -15.31 -7.91
C LEU A 133 -11.97 -14.66 -6.74
N LEU A 134 -11.20 -15.45 -5.98
CA LEU A 134 -10.49 -14.98 -4.80
C LEU A 134 -9.23 -14.19 -5.16
N CYS A 135 -8.34 -14.76 -5.99
CA CYS A 135 -7.06 -14.14 -6.30
C CYS A 135 -7.16 -13.07 -7.40
N GLY A 136 -8.27 -13.02 -8.14
CA GLY A 136 -8.57 -12.03 -9.17
C GLY A 136 -9.50 -10.93 -8.66
N PRO A 137 -10.81 -10.93 -9.01
CA PRO A 137 -11.73 -9.83 -8.74
C PRO A 137 -11.82 -9.41 -7.28
N LEU A 138 -11.98 -10.36 -6.34
CA LEU A 138 -12.10 -10.05 -4.92
C LEU A 138 -10.83 -9.39 -4.40
N ARG A 139 -9.66 -9.98 -4.73
CA ARG A 139 -8.38 -9.41 -4.34
C ARG A 139 -8.21 -7.98 -4.85
N ILE A 140 -8.49 -7.77 -6.14
CA ILE A 140 -8.39 -6.46 -6.79
C ILE A 140 -9.31 -5.44 -6.11
N CYS A 141 -10.57 -5.82 -5.88
CA CYS A 141 -11.56 -4.97 -5.22
C CYS A 141 -11.06 -4.47 -3.86
N VAL A 142 -10.66 -5.39 -2.98
CA VAL A 142 -10.20 -5.04 -1.63
C VAL A 142 -8.93 -4.18 -1.67
N VAL A 143 -7.95 -4.51 -2.52
CA VAL A 143 -6.72 -3.71 -2.68
C VAL A 143 -7.04 -2.29 -3.14
N LEU A 144 -7.97 -2.12 -4.09
CA LEU A 144 -8.40 -0.81 -4.56
C LEU A 144 -9.09 -0.03 -3.43
N HIS A 145 -9.99 -0.65 -2.68
CA HIS A 145 -10.65 0.00 -1.54
C HIS A 145 -9.66 0.42 -0.45
N HIS A 146 -8.66 -0.41 -0.13
CA HIS A 146 -7.58 -0.02 0.78
C HIS A 146 -6.84 1.23 0.29
N LEU A 147 -6.46 1.28 -1.00
CA LEU A 147 -5.85 2.46 -1.59
C LEU A 147 -6.79 3.67 -1.52
N PHE A 148 -8.06 3.49 -1.83
CA PHE A 148 -9.06 4.56 -1.85
C PHE A 148 -9.30 5.15 -0.45
N THR A 149 -9.06 4.41 0.62
CA THR A 149 -9.07 4.97 1.99
C THR A 149 -8.04 6.09 2.19
N VAL A 150 -6.89 6.05 1.52
CA VAL A 150 -5.87 7.10 1.60
C VAL A 150 -6.39 8.40 0.99
N ASN A 151 -7.15 8.31 -0.10
CA ASN A 151 -7.74 9.48 -0.75
C ASN A 151 -8.97 10.03 -0.02
N SER A 152 -9.64 9.18 0.77
CA SER A 152 -10.90 9.49 1.45
C SER A 152 -10.71 9.62 2.96
N LEU A 153 -10.71 8.52 3.71
CA LEU A 153 -10.57 8.51 5.17
C LEU A 153 -9.38 9.35 5.66
N ALA A 154 -8.22 9.27 5.01
CA ALA A 154 -7.05 10.05 5.42
C ALA A 154 -7.10 11.55 5.05
N HIS A 155 -8.16 12.04 4.41
CA HIS A 155 -8.44 13.48 4.27
C HIS A 155 -9.57 13.97 5.19
N TYR A 156 -10.27 13.07 5.88
CA TYR A 156 -11.48 13.38 6.65
C TYR A 156 -11.33 13.08 8.15
N VAL A 157 -10.69 11.97 8.51
CA VAL A 157 -10.67 11.46 9.88
C VAL A 157 -9.24 11.23 10.33
N GLY A 158 -8.81 11.97 11.36
CA GLY A 158 -7.49 11.78 11.96
C GLY A 158 -6.90 13.08 12.51
N TRP A 159 -5.59 13.07 12.75
CA TRP A 159 -4.87 14.18 13.37
C TRP A 159 -4.04 14.97 12.35
N ARG A 160 -3.77 16.25 12.62
CA ARG A 160 -2.96 17.12 11.73
C ARG A 160 -1.79 17.78 12.47
N PRO A 161 -0.81 16.99 12.95
CA PRO A 161 0.27 17.54 13.77
C PRO A 161 1.27 18.40 13.00
N TYR A 162 1.44 18.21 11.68
CA TYR A 162 2.49 18.86 10.89
C TYR A 162 2.01 20.12 10.16
N ASP A 163 0.83 20.07 9.53
CA ASP A 163 0.20 21.23 8.88
C ASP A 163 -1.32 21.16 9.08
N ARG A 164 -1.86 22.05 9.91
CA ARG A 164 -3.29 22.10 10.25
C ARG A 164 -4.16 22.75 9.18
N HIS A 165 -3.54 23.41 8.20
CA HIS A 165 -4.22 24.20 7.17
C HIS A 165 -4.60 23.37 5.94
N MET A 166 -4.14 22.11 5.85
CA MET A 166 -4.52 21.16 4.80
C MET A 166 -5.51 20.12 5.34
N ARG A 167 -6.26 19.44 4.46
CA ARG A 167 -7.17 18.37 4.90
C ARG A 167 -6.51 17.03 5.29
N PRO A 168 -5.42 16.55 4.64
CA PRO A 168 -4.74 15.31 4.97
C PRO A 168 -4.49 15.14 6.47
N THR A 169 -4.72 13.93 6.97
CA THR A 169 -4.67 13.57 8.39
C THR A 169 -3.84 12.31 8.60
N GLU A 170 -3.16 12.23 9.74
CA GLU A 170 -2.61 10.99 10.29
C GLU A 170 -3.76 10.07 10.77
N ASN A 171 -3.85 8.86 10.21
CA ASN A 171 -4.90 7.90 10.54
C ASN A 171 -4.34 6.48 10.70
N ARG A 172 -4.36 5.92 11.92
CA ARG A 172 -3.84 4.58 12.23
C ARG A 172 -4.54 3.45 11.49
N LEU A 173 -5.87 3.53 11.33
CA LEU A 173 -6.60 2.52 10.57
C LEU A 173 -6.11 2.50 9.11
N VAL A 174 -5.97 3.67 8.50
CA VAL A 174 -5.44 3.77 7.13
C VAL A 174 -3.98 3.32 7.09
N ILE A 175 -3.15 3.59 8.10
CA ILE A 175 -1.77 3.07 8.18
C ILE A 175 -1.75 1.55 8.04
N TYR A 176 -2.63 0.83 8.76
CA TYR A 176 -2.71 -0.63 8.69
C TYR A 176 -3.23 -1.12 7.33
N LEU A 177 -4.31 -0.51 6.81
CA LEU A 177 -4.92 -0.92 5.53
C LEU A 177 -4.01 -0.67 4.31
N SER A 178 -3.21 0.40 4.36
CA SER A 178 -2.41 0.88 3.23
C SER A 178 -0.90 0.65 3.36
N LEU A 179 -0.48 -0.18 4.32
CA LEU A 179 0.94 -0.53 4.53
C LEU A 179 1.84 0.69 4.81
N GLY A 180 1.33 1.64 5.60
CA GLY A 180 2.07 2.82 6.05
C GLY A 180 1.66 4.16 5.42
N GLU A 181 0.80 4.17 4.39
CA GLU A 181 0.42 5.41 3.67
C GLU A 181 -0.63 6.28 4.41
N GLY A 182 -1.10 5.84 5.58
CA GLY A 182 -2.00 6.64 6.42
C GLY A 182 -1.33 7.76 7.22
N ASN A 183 0.00 7.91 7.12
CA ASN A 183 0.74 9.05 7.68
C ASN A 183 0.59 10.29 6.76
N HIS A 184 -0.66 10.64 6.45
CA HIS A 184 -0.99 11.44 5.28
C HIS A 184 -0.78 12.94 5.48
N ASN A 185 -0.91 13.45 6.71
CA ASN A 185 -0.60 14.84 7.03
C ASN A 185 0.90 15.11 6.90
N TYR A 186 1.73 14.20 7.44
CA TYR A 186 3.17 14.24 7.27
C TYR A 186 3.54 14.16 5.80
N HIS A 187 2.98 13.19 5.08
CA HIS A 187 3.29 12.96 3.68
C HIS A 187 2.97 14.18 2.80
N HIS A 188 1.82 14.82 2.99
CA HIS A 188 1.49 16.06 2.25
C HIS A 188 2.38 17.24 2.64
N THR A 189 2.91 17.26 3.87
CA THR A 189 3.84 18.30 4.34
C THR A 189 5.25 18.09 3.78
N PHE A 190 5.71 16.84 3.71
CA PHE A 190 7.05 16.44 3.24
C PHE A 190 6.96 15.37 2.13
N PRO A 191 6.38 15.68 0.96
CA PRO A 191 6.10 14.67 -0.06
C PRO A 191 7.34 13.99 -0.64
N TRP A 192 8.53 14.58 -0.47
CA TRP A 192 9.80 14.01 -0.93
C TRP A 192 10.44 13.03 0.05
N ASP A 193 9.86 12.80 1.24
CA ASP A 193 10.37 11.83 2.21
C ASP A 193 10.10 10.38 1.75
N TYR A 194 11.16 9.57 1.62
CA TYR A 194 11.05 8.18 1.15
C TYR A 194 10.20 7.29 2.06
N SER A 195 10.13 7.62 3.34
CA SER A 195 9.42 6.83 4.34
C SER A 195 7.96 7.25 4.50
N SER A 196 7.61 8.45 4.00
CA SER A 196 6.28 9.06 4.14
C SER A 196 5.75 9.11 5.59
N SER A 197 6.65 9.04 6.58
CA SER A 197 6.32 9.14 8.00
C SER A 197 7.53 9.73 8.72
N GLU A 198 7.34 10.57 9.73
CA GLU A 198 8.45 11.01 10.57
C GLU A 198 9.12 9.83 11.28
N ARG A 199 8.30 8.88 11.74
CA ARG A 199 8.71 7.75 12.56
C ARG A 199 9.54 6.77 11.75
N SER A 200 10.51 6.15 12.43
CA SER A 200 11.22 5.01 11.85
C SER A 200 10.26 3.84 11.60
N PHE A 201 10.54 3.02 10.59
CA PHE A 201 9.71 1.86 10.24
C PHE A 201 9.58 0.84 11.39
N TRP A 202 10.52 0.79 12.33
CA TRP A 202 10.46 -0.12 13.46
C TRP A 202 9.57 0.41 14.60
N GLU A 203 9.27 1.71 14.64
CA GLU A 203 8.43 2.34 15.68
C GLU A 203 6.96 2.44 15.32
N SER A 204 6.63 2.26 14.04
CA SER A 204 5.27 2.35 13.53
C SER A 204 5.14 1.42 12.33
N TYR A 205 3.95 0.86 12.14
CA TYR A 205 3.70 -0.07 11.05
C TYR A 205 3.92 0.61 9.68
N ASN A 206 5.09 0.36 9.07
CA ASN A 206 5.44 0.90 7.76
C ASN A 206 6.30 -0.10 6.96
N PRO A 207 5.71 -1.22 6.49
CA PRO A 207 6.40 -2.24 5.71
C PRO A 207 7.08 -1.68 4.45
N SER A 208 6.49 -0.66 3.85
CA SER A 208 7.02 -0.01 2.65
C SER A 208 8.37 0.66 2.91
N SER A 209 8.51 1.38 4.04
CA SER A 209 9.79 1.95 4.48
C SER A 209 10.80 0.88 4.86
N LEU A 210 10.37 -0.19 5.54
CA LEU A 210 11.22 -1.34 5.87
C LEU A 210 11.80 -1.98 4.58
N LEU A 211 10.96 -2.22 3.57
CA LEU A 211 11.39 -2.79 2.30
C LEU A 211 12.41 -1.89 1.59
N ILE A 212 12.18 -0.58 1.54
CA ILE A 212 13.12 0.37 0.92
C ILE A 212 14.47 0.35 1.65
N GLN A 213 14.46 0.33 2.99
CA GLN A 213 15.68 0.27 3.80
C GLN A 213 16.43 -1.05 3.61
N PHE A 214 15.73 -2.18 3.56
CA PHE A 214 16.33 -3.47 3.24
C PHE A 214 16.98 -3.46 1.84
N MET A 215 16.27 -2.95 0.85
CA MET A 215 16.79 -2.82 -0.53
C MET A 215 17.98 -1.87 -0.62
N ARG A 216 18.05 -0.87 0.25
CA ARG A 216 19.24 -0.01 0.41
C ARG A 216 20.43 -0.80 0.97
N CYS A 217 20.23 -1.61 2.00
CA CYS A 217 21.30 -2.42 2.60
C CYS A 217 21.95 -3.37 1.58
N ILE A 218 21.18 -3.95 0.67
CA ILE A 218 21.70 -4.81 -0.41
C ILE A 218 22.08 -4.05 -1.69
N GLY A 219 22.11 -2.71 -1.64
CA GLY A 219 22.57 -1.86 -2.74
C GLY A 219 21.61 -1.71 -3.93
N LEU A 220 20.36 -2.13 -3.82
CA LEU A 220 19.34 -1.99 -4.88
C LEU A 220 18.53 -0.68 -4.79
N ALA A 221 18.55 0.00 -3.64
CA ALA A 221 18.01 1.35 -3.45
C ALA A 221 19.08 2.33 -2.93
N TYR A 222 19.02 3.59 -3.32
CA TYR A 222 20.00 4.61 -2.95
C TYR A 222 19.39 6.02 -3.03
N ASP A 223 20.11 7.04 -2.54
CA ASP A 223 19.67 8.44 -2.58
C ASP A 223 18.31 8.67 -1.88
N LEU A 224 18.09 7.99 -0.74
CA LEU A 224 16.87 8.10 0.06
C LEU A 224 16.81 9.47 0.73
N LYS A 225 15.75 10.23 0.44
CA LYS A 225 15.53 11.58 0.97
C LYS A 225 14.74 11.55 2.27
N LYS A 226 15.22 12.30 3.27
CA LYS A 226 14.58 12.45 4.59
C LYS A 226 14.76 13.90 5.05
N PRO A 227 13.72 14.59 5.55
CA PRO A 227 13.88 15.90 6.15
C PRO A 227 14.68 15.78 7.46
N SER A 228 15.42 16.83 7.82
CA SER A 228 16.09 16.90 9.11
C SER A 228 15.06 17.06 10.24
N LYS A 229 15.41 16.65 11.47
CA LYS A 229 14.53 16.79 12.63
C LYS A 229 14.23 18.26 12.92
N GLU A 230 15.22 19.12 12.69
CA GLU A 230 15.12 20.57 12.87
C GLU A 230 14.10 21.17 11.89
N LEU A 231 14.14 20.75 10.62
CA LEU A 231 13.17 21.20 9.62
C LEU A 231 11.74 20.75 10.00
N VAL A 232 11.58 19.49 10.41
CA VAL A 232 10.28 18.98 10.85
C VAL A 232 9.75 19.80 12.02
N HIS A 233 10.59 20.06 13.03
CA HIS A 233 10.21 20.84 14.20
C HIS A 233 9.81 22.29 13.84
N GLN A 234 10.59 22.97 12.99
CA GLN A 234 10.28 24.32 12.53
C GLN A 234 8.94 24.40 11.78
N VAL A 235 8.63 23.40 10.94
CA VAL A 235 7.35 23.34 10.23
C VAL A 235 6.19 23.15 11.19
N ILE A 236 6.33 22.27 12.19
CA ILE A 236 5.30 22.07 13.22
C ILE A 236 5.05 23.36 14.00
N GLN A 237 6.12 24.07 14.41
CA GLN A 237 5.96 25.36 15.11
C GLN A 237 5.22 26.40 14.26
N ARG A 238 5.47 26.41 12.94
CA ARG A 238 4.89 27.40 12.03
C ARG A 238 3.47 27.07 11.58
N LYS A 239 3.17 25.80 11.32
CA LYS A 239 1.95 25.35 10.63
C LYS A 239 1.19 24.25 11.36
N GLY A 240 1.85 23.53 12.25
CA GLY A 240 1.30 22.38 12.93
C GLY A 240 0.51 22.73 14.19
N ILE A 241 0.28 21.70 15.00
CA ILE A 241 -0.31 21.81 16.34
C ILE A 241 0.67 21.10 17.28
N PRO A 242 1.56 21.84 17.97
CA PRO A 242 2.61 21.25 18.82
C PRO A 242 2.12 20.26 19.88
N GLU A 243 0.86 20.39 20.32
CA GLU A 243 0.21 19.51 21.29
C GLU A 243 -0.11 18.13 20.71
N TYR A 244 -0.40 18.06 19.40
CA TYR A 244 -0.68 16.81 18.69
C TYR A 244 0.61 16.12 18.24
N PHE A 245 1.74 16.81 18.34
CA PHE A 245 3.04 16.25 18.00
C PHE A 245 3.52 15.30 19.11
N ASP A 246 3.76 14.05 18.73
CA ASP A 246 4.32 13.07 19.65
C ASP A 246 5.81 13.36 19.89
N LYS A 247 6.12 13.92 21.07
CA LYS A 247 7.50 14.13 21.53
C LYS A 247 8.16 12.79 21.86
N GLN A 248 8.46 11.97 20.85
CA GLN A 248 8.92 10.58 21.00
C GLN A 248 10.17 10.45 21.87
N ASN A 249 11.09 11.42 21.82
CA ASN A 249 12.28 11.45 22.67
C ASN A 249 11.96 11.50 24.17
N ASN A 250 10.72 11.81 24.56
CA ASN A 250 10.28 11.82 25.95
C ASN A 250 9.72 10.46 26.42
N ARG A 251 9.57 9.47 25.54
CA ARG A 251 9.11 8.12 25.89
C ARG A 251 10.29 7.19 26.14
N SER A 252 10.21 6.36 27.19
CA SER A 252 11.21 5.31 27.43
C SER A 252 11.27 4.32 26.27
N LEU A 253 12.45 3.71 26.06
CA LEU A 253 12.64 2.69 25.02
C LEU A 253 11.63 1.54 25.14
N PHE A 254 11.36 1.09 26.37
CA PHE A 254 10.35 0.04 26.63
C PHE A 254 8.97 0.41 26.09
N ARG A 255 8.48 1.62 26.36
CA ARG A 255 7.18 2.07 25.84
C ARG A 255 7.16 2.15 24.31
N ARG A 256 8.25 2.57 23.69
CA ARG A 256 8.38 2.63 22.22
C ARG A 256 8.33 1.22 21.62
N LEU A 257 9.06 0.26 22.20
CA LEU A 257 9.04 -1.13 21.78
C LEU A 257 7.66 -1.78 21.96
N LEU A 258 6.97 -1.51 23.07
CA LEU A 258 5.62 -2.02 23.32
C LEU A 258 4.63 -1.51 22.25
N VAL A 259 4.61 -0.20 22.00
CA VAL A 259 3.74 0.39 20.97
C VAL A 259 4.08 -0.13 19.58
N ALA A 260 5.37 -0.24 19.26
CA ALA A 260 5.84 -0.82 18.01
C ALA A 260 5.36 -2.26 17.83
N GLY A 261 5.49 -3.10 18.88
CA GLY A 261 5.02 -4.48 18.87
C GLY A 261 3.52 -4.56 18.58
N ILE A 262 2.71 -3.75 19.28
CA ILE A 262 1.27 -3.67 19.05
C ILE A 262 0.95 -3.23 17.61
N ASP A 263 1.59 -2.16 17.12
CA ASP A 263 1.37 -1.64 15.77
C ASP A 263 1.69 -2.68 14.70
N TRP A 264 2.81 -3.39 14.85
CA TRP A 264 3.22 -4.41 13.90
C TRP A 264 2.32 -5.65 13.97
N THR A 265 1.90 -6.09 15.15
CA THR A 265 0.95 -7.21 15.29
C THR A 265 -0.38 -6.88 14.62
N VAL A 266 -0.95 -5.70 14.90
CA VAL A 266 -2.21 -5.27 14.30
C VAL A 266 -2.06 -5.11 12.79
N GLY A 267 -1.02 -4.42 12.33
CA GLY A 267 -0.80 -4.17 10.91
C GLY A 267 -0.57 -5.45 10.10
N ILE A 268 0.22 -6.41 10.63
CA ILE A 268 0.40 -7.73 10.00
C ILE A 268 -0.93 -8.46 9.93
N THR A 269 -1.69 -8.50 11.03
CA THR A 269 -2.99 -9.18 11.09
C THR A 269 -3.96 -8.61 10.04
N VAL A 270 -4.06 -7.29 9.94
CA VAL A 270 -4.89 -6.61 8.93
C VAL A 270 -4.37 -6.90 7.51
N SER A 271 -3.07 -6.94 7.30
CA SER A 271 -2.47 -7.20 5.98
C SER A 271 -2.61 -8.65 5.52
N LEU A 272 -2.85 -9.58 6.45
CA LEU A 272 -3.18 -10.98 6.16
C LEU A 272 -4.64 -11.19 5.76
N TRP A 273 -5.40 -10.11 5.49
CA TRP A 273 -6.80 -10.21 5.06
C TRP A 273 -7.01 -11.15 3.87
N THR A 274 -6.05 -11.30 2.95
CA THR A 274 -6.15 -12.25 1.84
C THR A 274 -6.22 -13.70 2.34
N VAL A 275 -5.35 -14.05 3.29
CA VAL A 275 -5.33 -15.37 3.93
C VAL A 275 -6.61 -15.60 4.72
N VAL A 276 -7.01 -14.63 5.54
CA VAL A 276 -8.26 -14.69 6.33
C VAL A 276 -9.48 -14.85 5.43
N THR A 277 -9.55 -14.09 4.33
CA THR A 277 -10.67 -14.15 3.38
C THR A 277 -10.75 -15.52 2.70
N ILE A 278 -9.61 -16.10 2.32
CA ILE A 278 -9.56 -17.44 1.74
C ILE A 278 -10.03 -18.49 2.77
N ILE A 279 -9.54 -18.41 4.01
CA ILE A 279 -9.94 -19.33 5.09
C ILE A 279 -11.44 -19.24 5.35
N VAL A 280 -11.97 -18.03 5.53
CA VAL A 280 -13.39 -17.79 5.78
C VAL A 280 -14.25 -18.26 4.61
N PHE A 281 -13.86 -17.93 3.37
CA PHE A 281 -14.57 -18.39 2.18
C PHE A 281 -14.65 -19.93 2.15
N LYS A 282 -13.52 -20.61 2.33
CA LYS A 282 -13.46 -22.07 2.35
C LYS A 282 -14.33 -22.66 3.44
N ALA A 283 -14.23 -22.14 4.67
CA ALA A 283 -15.03 -22.57 5.80
C ALA A 283 -16.54 -22.40 5.54
N LEU A 284 -16.96 -21.27 4.97
CA LEU A 284 -18.38 -21.00 4.66
C LEU A 284 -18.90 -21.86 3.49
N THR A 285 -18.03 -22.24 2.56
CA THR A 285 -18.40 -23.07 1.40
C THR A 285 -18.17 -24.58 1.61
N ALA A 286 -17.77 -24.99 2.82
CA ALA A 286 -17.35 -26.36 3.14
C ALA A 286 -16.32 -26.92 2.12
N GLN A 287 -15.40 -26.07 1.66
CA GLN A 287 -14.29 -26.48 0.80
C GLN A 287 -13.08 -26.83 1.65
N ASN A 288 -12.36 -27.89 1.28
CA ASN A 288 -11.19 -28.34 2.04
C ASN A 288 -10.14 -27.23 2.17
N MET A 289 -9.74 -26.95 3.41
CA MET A 289 -8.59 -26.12 3.72
C MET A 289 -7.31 -26.89 3.41
N ILE A 290 -6.93 -26.95 2.14
CA ILE A 290 -5.65 -27.54 1.75
C ILE A 290 -4.52 -26.73 2.39
N LEU A 291 -3.93 -27.27 3.44
CA LEU A 291 -2.60 -26.89 3.92
C LEU A 291 -1.63 -28.08 4.04
N LEU A 292 -2.08 -29.31 3.80
CA LEU A 292 -1.22 -30.49 3.79
C LEU A 292 -1.47 -31.30 2.51
N ASP A 293 -0.39 -31.47 1.75
CA ASP A 293 -0.31 -32.34 0.57
C ASP A 293 -0.80 -33.75 0.95
N TYR A 294 -1.60 -34.40 0.10
CA TYR A 294 -1.96 -35.82 0.26
C TYR A 294 -0.71 -36.73 0.38
N ARG A 295 0.47 -36.25 -0.06
CA ARG A 295 1.76 -36.92 0.16
C ARG A 295 2.24 -36.92 1.62
N LEU A 296 1.66 -36.09 2.48
CA LEU A 296 1.93 -36.08 3.93
C LEU A 296 0.91 -36.91 4.73
N GLN A 297 -0.16 -37.38 4.07
CA GLN A 297 -1.18 -38.24 4.69
C GLN A 297 -0.58 -39.48 5.37
N PRO A 298 0.37 -40.22 4.76
CA PRO A 298 0.97 -41.39 5.42
C PRO A 298 1.73 -41.04 6.71
N TYR A 299 2.33 -39.85 6.78
CA TYR A 299 3.07 -39.39 7.96
C TYR A 299 2.13 -38.86 9.05
N LEU A 300 0.98 -38.31 8.68
CA LEU A 300 -0.08 -37.89 9.62
C LEU A 300 -0.80 -39.09 10.22
N ASP A 301 -1.03 -40.14 9.42
CA ASP A 301 -1.62 -41.39 9.87
C ASP A 301 -0.69 -42.12 10.86
N ASP A 302 0.62 -42.15 10.59
CA ASP A 302 1.65 -42.62 11.54
C ASP A 302 1.68 -41.77 12.82
N PHE A 303 1.65 -40.44 12.71
CA PHE A 303 1.72 -39.54 13.88
C PHE A 303 0.50 -39.70 14.81
N ASN A 304 -0.69 -39.88 14.24
CA ASN A 304 -1.93 -40.11 15.00
C ASN A 304 -1.97 -41.47 15.72
N GLN A 305 -1.20 -42.46 15.25
CA GLN A 305 -1.05 -43.75 15.92
C GLN A 305 -0.30 -43.62 17.26
N TYR A 306 0.62 -42.66 17.39
CA TYR A 306 1.44 -42.45 18.59
C TYR A 306 0.89 -41.40 19.55
N TRP A 307 -0.07 -40.57 19.15
CA TRP A 307 -0.67 -39.54 20.02
C TRP A 307 -2.20 -39.37 19.83
N PRO A 308 -3.01 -40.32 20.35
CA PRO A 308 -4.45 -40.39 20.05
C PRO A 308 -5.32 -39.27 20.63
N SER A 309 -4.78 -38.39 21.50
CA SER A 309 -5.56 -37.42 22.29
C SER A 309 -5.29 -35.95 21.95
N GLY A 310 -4.55 -35.67 20.88
CA GLY A 310 -4.37 -34.31 20.39
C GLY A 310 -5.44 -33.94 19.36
N ASN A 311 -6.47 -33.18 19.76
CA ASN A 311 -7.32 -32.44 18.82
C ASN A 311 -6.47 -31.36 18.12
N PHE A 312 -5.64 -31.78 17.17
CA PHE A 312 -5.11 -30.90 16.14
C PHE A 312 -6.11 -30.91 14.99
N PHE A 313 -6.56 -29.72 14.62
CA PHE A 313 -7.59 -29.46 13.61
C PHE A 313 -7.28 -30.14 12.27
N VAL A 314 -7.73 -31.38 12.10
CA VAL A 314 -7.87 -32.05 10.81
C VAL A 314 -9.33 -31.90 10.42
N PHE A 315 -9.61 -30.97 9.51
CA PHE A 315 -10.93 -30.80 8.91
C PHE A 315 -11.04 -31.76 7.72
N TYR A 316 -11.94 -32.75 7.83
CA TYR A 316 -12.31 -33.69 6.76
C TYR A 316 -12.98 -32.99 5.58
#